data_AF-A0AAX4Y305-F1
#
_entry.id   AF-A0AAX4Y305-F1
#
_cell.length_a   1.000
_cell.length_b   1.000
_cell.length_c   1.000
_cell.angle_alpha   90.00
_cell.angle_beta   90.00
_cell.angle_gamma   90.00
#
_symmetry.space_group_name_H-M   'P 1'
#
loop_
_entity.id
_entity.type
_entity.pdbx_description
1 polymer ?
#
loop_
_entity_poly.entity_id
_entity_poly.type
_entity_poly.pdbx_seq_one_letter_code
_entity_poly.pdbx_strand_id
1 'polypeptide(L)'
;VHLSGLLRILVAHPDWEILPINPLNDHQKMAYDEIVRSFQSKNVCLLHGVTASGKTEIYIHLIEETIRQGKQVLYLLLPLNPVGRLSVPFFLSLPR
;
A
#
# COMPACT_ATOMS: atom_id res chain seq x y z
N VAL A 1 -15.84 -29.06 5.85
CA VAL A 1 -15.99 -27.60 5.61
C VAL A 1 -15.10 -26.87 6.61
N HIS A 2 -13.80 -26.79 6.33
CA HIS A 2 -12.85 -25.99 7.12
C HIS A 2 -11.61 -25.73 6.26
N LEU A 3 -11.72 -24.73 5.38
CA LEU A 3 -10.57 -24.13 4.71
C LEU A 3 -10.42 -22.76 5.35
N SER A 4 -9.55 -22.74 6.35
CA SER A 4 -9.13 -21.63 7.18
C SER A 4 -8.53 -20.50 6.34
N GLY A 5 -9.39 -19.63 5.80
CA GLY A 5 -9.30 -18.16 5.88
C GLY A 5 -8.13 -17.39 5.26
N LEU A 6 -6.97 -17.99 5.00
CA LEU A 6 -5.81 -17.29 4.44
C LEU A 6 -4.97 -18.30 3.68
N LEU A 7 -5.28 -18.46 2.40
CA LEU A 7 -4.27 -18.88 1.43
C LEU A 7 -3.13 -17.85 1.53
N ARG A 8 -2.09 -18.22 2.29
CA ARG A 8 -0.69 -17.83 2.15
C ARG A 8 -0.52 -16.71 1.13
N ILE A 9 -0.39 -15.48 1.59
CA ILE A 9 0.38 -14.51 0.83
C ILE A 9 1.81 -15.06 0.81
N LEU A 10 2.13 -15.70 -0.31
CA LEU A 10 3.46 -16.05 -0.82
C LEU A 10 4.28 -17.02 0.05
N VAL A 11 4.56 -18.19 -0.53
CA VAL A 11 5.85 -18.84 -0.30
C VAL A 11 6.89 -17.83 -0.77
N ALA A 12 7.59 -17.17 0.16
CA ALA A 12 8.84 -16.52 -0.19
C ALA A 12 9.74 -17.62 -0.78
N HIS A 13 10.13 -17.49 -2.04
CA HIS A 13 11.12 -18.39 -2.61
C HIS A 13 12.37 -18.30 -1.71
N PRO A 14 13.04 -19.41 -1.37
CA PRO A 14 14.18 -19.40 -0.44
C PRO A 14 15.31 -18.44 -0.84
N ASP A 15 15.33 -18.02 -2.11
CA ASP A 15 16.34 -17.12 -2.68
C ASP A 15 15.90 -15.65 -2.77
N TRP A 16 14.72 -15.28 -2.26
CA TRP A 16 14.28 -13.88 -2.24
C TRP A 16 14.91 -13.13 -1.08
N GLU A 17 15.72 -12.13 -1.41
CA GLU A 17 16.25 -11.20 -0.43
C GLU A 17 15.15 -10.24 0.04
N ILE A 18 14.95 -10.17 1.35
CA ILE A 18 14.06 -9.19 1.97
C ILE A 18 14.82 -7.88 2.10
N LEU A 19 14.45 -6.90 1.28
CA LEU A 19 15.04 -5.58 1.34
C LEU A 19 14.39 -4.75 2.46
N PRO A 20 15.17 -3.94 3.20
CA PRO A 20 14.61 -2.99 4.15
C PRO A 20 13.82 -1.90 3.42
N ILE A 21 12.77 -1.40 4.06
CA ILE A 21 11.97 -0.29 3.56
C ILE A 21 12.79 1.01 3.67
N ASN A 22 12.77 1.84 2.62
CA ASN A 22 13.54 3.08 2.64
C ASN A 22 12.83 4.14 3.48
N PRO A 23 13.58 5.01 4.18
CA PRO A 23 12.97 6.11 4.91
C PRO A 23 12.28 7.10 3.95
N LEU A 24 11.10 7.58 4.35
CA LEU A 24 10.41 8.66 3.64
C LEU A 24 11.19 9.97 3.80
N ASN A 25 11.31 10.74 2.71
CA ASN A 25 11.74 12.14 2.80
C ASN A 25 10.63 13.03 3.37
N ASP A 26 10.94 14.30 3.66
CA ASP A 26 10.00 15.22 4.30
C ASP A 26 8.68 15.38 3.53
N HIS A 27 8.75 15.53 2.20
CA HIS A 27 7.55 15.67 1.37
C HIS A 27 6.71 14.40 1.35
N GLN A 28 7.34 13.24 1.29
CA GLN A 28 6.64 11.95 1.33
C GLN A 28 6.01 11.69 2.70
N LYS A 29 6.70 12.08 3.78
CA LYS A 29 6.19 11.98 5.14
C LYS A 29 4.98 12.88 5.36
N MET A 30 5.03 14.12 4.88
CA MET A 30 3.88 15.02 4.91
C MET A 30 2.67 14.44 4.16
N ALA A 31 2.89 13.88 2.96
CA ALA A 31 1.84 13.24 2.18
C ALA A 31 1.28 11.99 2.88
N TYR A 32 2.15 11.17 3.48
CA TYR A 32 1.76 10.00 4.28
C TYR A 32 0.87 10.42 5.45
N ASP A 33 1.28 11.41 6.23
CA ASP A 33 0.52 11.91 7.38
C ASP A 33 -0.86 12.47 6.96
N GLU A 34 -0.93 13.16 5.82
CA GLU A 34 -2.20 13.64 5.26
C GLU A 34 -3.12 12.50 4.85
N ILE A 35 -2.59 11.45 4.21
CA ILE A 35 -3.36 10.25 3.85
C ILE A 35 -3.92 9.58 5.10
N VAL A 36 -3.08 9.38 6.13
CA VAL A 36 -3.49 8.75 7.40
C VAL A 36 -4.59 9.57 8.09
N ARG A 37 -4.46 10.90 8.11
CA ARG A 37 -5.51 11.79 8.61
C ARG A 37 -6.79 11.71 7.78
N SER A 38 -6.67 11.64 6.45
CA SER A 38 -7.82 11.51 5.57
C SER A 38 -8.64 10.25 5.87
N PHE A 39 -7.98 9.14 6.19
CA PHE A 39 -8.64 7.88 6.56
C PHE A 39 -9.45 7.93 7.86
N GLN A 40 -9.28 8.96 8.69
CA GLN A 40 -10.14 9.15 9.88
C GLN A 40 -11.56 9.62 9.51
N SER A 41 -11.73 10.22 8.32
CA SER A 41 -13.00 10.81 7.87
C SER A 41 -13.53 10.26 6.55
N LYS A 42 -12.68 9.62 5.75
CA LYS A 42 -13.02 9.08 4.43
C LYS A 42 -12.40 7.69 4.26
N ASN A 43 -13.14 6.78 3.65
CA ASN A 43 -12.63 5.42 3.39
C ASN A 43 -11.68 5.35 2.18
N VAL A 44 -11.64 6.39 1.36
CA VAL A 44 -10.88 6.45 0.11
C VAL A 44 -10.19 7.80 -0.01
N CYS A 45 -8.92 7.78 -0.42
CA CYS A 45 -8.12 8.94 -0.76
C CYS A 45 -7.35 8.68 -2.06
N LEU A 46 -7.10 9.73 -2.85
CA LEU A 46 -6.32 9.65 -4.08
C LEU A 46 -5.00 10.40 -3.90
N LEU A 47 -3.89 9.66 -3.92
CA LEU A 47 -2.55 10.23 -3.90
C LEU A 47 -2.17 10.76 -5.28
N HIS A 48 -2.19 12.09 -5.42
CA HIS A 48 -1.76 12.75 -6.64
C HIS A 48 -0.26 13.02 -6.62
N GLY A 49 0.42 12.77 -7.74
CA GLY A 49 1.82 13.13 -7.91
C GLY A 49 2.32 12.78 -9.30
N VAL A 50 3.33 13.52 -9.79
CA VAL A 50 3.96 13.26 -11.09
C VAL A 50 4.75 11.95 -11.08
N THR A 51 5.08 11.40 -12.25
CA THR A 51 5.98 10.23 -12.35
C THR A 51 7.32 10.55 -11.67
N ALA A 52 7.96 9.55 -11.05
CA ALA A 52 9.19 9.69 -10.27
C ALA A 52 9.09 10.50 -8.95
N SER A 53 7.90 10.94 -8.52
CA SER A 53 7.71 11.61 -7.22
C SER A 53 7.81 10.70 -5.99
N GLY A 54 8.22 9.45 -6.15
CA GLY A 54 8.37 8.50 -5.04
C GLY A 54 7.06 8.01 -4.39
N LYS A 55 5.94 7.98 -5.12
CA LYS A 55 4.64 7.45 -4.61
C LYS A 55 4.74 6.00 -4.13
N THR A 56 5.56 5.19 -4.81
CA THR A 56 5.78 3.78 -4.47
C THR A 56 6.21 3.60 -3.01
N GLU A 57 7.12 4.45 -2.52
CA GLU A 57 7.58 4.38 -1.14
C GLU A 57 6.45 4.64 -0.15
N ILE A 58 5.63 5.68 -0.41
CA ILE A 58 4.45 5.98 0.42
C ILE A 58 3.50 4.78 0.46
N TYR A 59 3.28 4.09 -0.67
CA TYR A 59 2.46 2.88 -0.68
C TYR A 59 3.07 1.77 0.16
N ILE A 60 4.38 1.51 0.08
CA ILE A 60 5.05 0.47 0.87
C ILE A 60 4.85 0.71 2.38
N HIS A 61 5.05 1.95 2.84
CA HIS A 61 4.83 2.32 4.25
C HIS A 61 3.37 2.15 4.69
N LEU A 62 2.40 2.52 3.83
CA LEU A 62 0.97 2.31 4.13
C LEU A 62 0.62 0.82 4.22
N ILE A 63 1.20 0.00 3.35
CA ILE A 63 0.99 -1.44 3.32
C ILE A 63 1.58 -2.09 4.57
N GLU A 64 2.82 -1.76 4.93
CA GLU A 64 3.48 -2.25 6.14
C GLU A 64 2.65 -1.91 7.39
N GLU A 65 2.24 -0.66 7.55
CA GLU A 65 1.45 -0.22 8.70
C GLU A 65 0.10 -0.95 8.76
N THR A 66 -0.53 -1.18 7.62
CA THR A 66 -1.81 -1.90 7.54
C THR A 66 -1.66 -3.36 7.96
N ILE A 67 -0.60 -4.02 7.50
CA ILE A 67 -0.28 -5.40 7.89
C ILE A 67 0.06 -5.46 9.37
N ARG A 68 0.81 -4.49 9.91
CA ARG A 68 1.14 -4.37 11.34
C ARG A 68 -0.11 -4.23 12.21
N GLN A 69 -1.16 -3.62 11.68
CA GLN A 69 -2.49 -3.54 12.33
C GLN A 69 -3.32 -4.84 12.21
N GLY A 70 -2.78 -5.90 11.60
CA GLY A 70 -3.49 -7.17 11.39
C GLY A 70 -4.58 -7.10 10.32
N LYS A 71 -4.57 -6.06 9.49
CA LYS A 71 -5.53 -5.87 8.38
C LYS A 71 -4.97 -6.45 7.09
N GLN A 72 -5.86 -6.69 6.13
CA GLN A 72 -5.49 -7.14 4.80
C GLN A 72 -5.31 -5.97 3.85
N VAL A 73 -4.39 -6.13 2.90
CA VAL A 73 -4.09 -5.17 1.85
C VAL A 73 -4.35 -5.83 0.50
N LEU A 74 -5.07 -5.13 -0.38
CA LEU A 74 -5.18 -5.48 -1.80
C LEU A 74 -4.36 -4.47 -2.62
N TYR A 75 -3.27 -4.93 -3.23
CA TYR A 75 -2.44 -4.13 -4.12
C TYR A 75 -2.74 -4.51 -5.58
N LEU A 76 -3.29 -3.55 -6.34
CA LEU A 76 -3.63 -3.74 -7.75
C LEU A 76 -2.62 -3.02 -8.64
N LEU A 77 -1.81 -3.79 -9.37
CA LEU A 77 -0.98 -3.27 -10.44
C LEU A 77 -1.73 -3.39 -11.77
N LEU A 78 -1.96 -2.27 -12.45
CA LEU A 78 -2.59 -2.27 -13.77
C LEU A 78 -1.52 -2.48 -14.86
N PRO A 79 -1.64 -3.48 -15.74
CA PRO A 79 -0.58 -3.80 -16.71
C PRO A 79 -0.41 -2.83 -17.90
N LEU A 80 -1.15 -1.72 -18.00
CA LEU A 80 -0.95 -0.70 -19.04
C LEU A 80 -1.32 0.69 -18.50
N ASN A 81 -0.35 1.60 -18.32
CA ASN A 81 -0.65 3.03 -18.20
C ASN A 81 0.55 3.90 -18.62
N PRO A 82 0.57 4.48 -19.84
CA PRO A 82 1.64 5.40 -20.27
C PRO A 82 1.54 6.81 -19.66
N VAL A 83 0.71 7.06 -18.65
CA VAL A 83 0.58 8.39 -18.03
C VAL A 83 0.54 8.26 -16.52
N GLY A 84 1.35 9.06 -15.82
CA GLY A 84 1.68 9.00 -14.39
C GLY A 84 0.55 9.20 -13.36
N ARG A 85 -0.67 8.72 -13.63
CA ARG A 85 -1.77 8.61 -12.67
C ARG A 85 -1.88 7.14 -12.22
N LEU A 86 -1.18 6.82 -11.15
CA LEU A 86 -1.44 5.61 -10.37
C LEU A 86 -2.70 5.88 -9.53
N SER A 87 -3.86 5.61 -10.13
CA SER A 87 -5.11 5.50 -9.38
C SER A 87 -5.23 4.07 -8.88
N VAL A 88 -4.64 3.78 -7.72
CA VAL A 88 -4.88 2.51 -7.02
C VAL A 88 -6.01 2.76 -6.03
N PRO A 89 -7.24 2.27 -6.27
CA PRO A 89 -8.30 2.35 -5.28
C PRO A 89 -7.90 1.49 -4.08
N PHE A 90 -7.42 2.15 -3.03
CA PHE A 90 -7.04 1.52 -1.77
C PHE A 90 -8.31 1.19 -1.00
N PHE A 91 -8.65 -0.09 -0.88
CA PHE A 91 -9.67 -0.55 0.06
C PHE A 91 -8.97 -0.95 1.36
N LEU A 92 -8.88 0.00 2.30
CA LEU A 92 -8.60 -0.33 3.69
C LEU A 92 -9.89 -0.85 4.32
N SER A 93 -9.80 -2.06 4.84
CA SER A 93 -10.86 -2.73 5.61
C SER A 93 -11.95 -3.37 4.76
N LEU A 94 -11.69 -4.59 4.28
CA LEU A 94 -12.75 -5.58 4.32
C LEU A 94 -12.90 -5.98 5.79
N PRO A 95 -14.04 -5.69 6.46
CA PRO A 95 -14.37 -6.45 7.66
C PRO A 95 -14.44 -7.92 7.27
N ARG A 96 -13.98 -8.80 8.17
CA ARG A 96 -14.12 -10.25 7.99
C ARG A 96 -15.54 -10.64 7.63
#